data_AF-A0A6I5C447-F1
#
_entry.id   AF-A0A6I5C447-F1
#
_cell.length_a   1.000
_cell.length_b   1.000
_cell.length_c   1.000
_cell.angle_alpha   90.00
_cell.angle_beta   90.00
_cell.angle_gamma   90.00
#
_symmetry.space_group_name_H-M   'P 1'
#
loop_
_entity.id
_entity.type
_entity.pdbx_description
1 polymer ?
#
loop_
_entity_poly.entity_id
_entity_poly.type
_entity_poly.pdbx_seq_one_letter_code
_entity_poly.pdbx_strand_id
1 'polypeptide(L)'
;MSMLVQPSAGGDPFGTARLRRGVLDAWATSPARFREDANAEEDLVLGGYRDRLVVELAQNAADAAARAGVPGRLRLTLRDGVLVAANTGAPLDATGVESLSTLRASAKRDTGDGRVASVGRFGVGFAAVLAVTDEPAVVGRHGGVRWSLAEARNLA
;
A
#
# COMPACT_ATOMS: atom_id res chain seq x y z
N MET A 1 15.61 -4.30 11.13
CA MET A 1 14.86 -3.19 11.75
C MET A 1 15.02 -1.98 10.84
N SER A 2 14.01 -1.65 10.03
CA SER A 2 13.95 -0.37 9.33
C SER A 2 14.22 0.75 10.34
N MET A 3 15.28 1.53 10.13
CA MET A 3 15.65 2.59 11.07
C MET A 3 14.74 3.83 10.96
N LEU A 4 13.86 3.91 9.97
CA LEU A 4 13.20 5.18 9.60
C LEU A 4 11.76 5.31 10.07
N VAL A 5 11.00 4.22 10.13
CA VAL A 5 9.60 4.24 10.59
C VAL A 5 9.44 3.21 11.70
N GLN A 6 9.24 3.71 12.92
CA GLN A 6 9.05 2.88 14.10
C GLN A 6 7.55 2.76 14.45
N PRO A 7 7.10 1.62 15.00
CA PRO A 7 5.80 1.54 15.64
C PRO A 7 5.66 2.64 16.70
N SER A 8 4.59 3.41 16.63
CA SER A 8 4.26 4.35 17.70
C SER A 8 3.68 3.60 18.90
N ALA A 9 3.91 4.09 20.12
CA ALA A 9 3.17 3.66 21.31
C ALA A 9 1.69 4.11 21.29
N GLY A 10 1.28 4.90 20.31
CA GLY A 10 -0.12 5.26 20.06
C GLY A 10 -0.96 4.05 19.61
N GLY A 11 -2.29 4.21 19.64
CA GLY A 11 -3.23 3.16 19.24
C GLY A 11 -3.17 2.77 17.76
N ASP A 12 -4.16 2.01 17.29
CA ASP A 12 -4.28 1.53 15.91
C ASP A 12 -5.38 2.31 15.14
N PRO A 13 -5.12 3.56 14.70
CA PRO A 13 -6.14 4.40 14.06
C PRO A 13 -6.60 3.87 12.70
N PHE A 14 -5.84 2.94 12.10
CA PHE A 14 -6.12 2.36 10.80
C PHE A 14 -6.72 0.94 10.89
N GLY A 15 -6.89 0.39 12.10
CA GLY A 15 -7.43 -0.96 12.30
C GLY A 15 -6.54 -2.07 11.71
N THR A 16 -5.23 -1.84 11.62
CA THR A 16 -4.24 -2.78 11.08
C THR A 16 -4.23 -4.13 11.81
N ALA A 17 -4.51 -4.16 13.11
CA ALA A 17 -4.58 -5.39 13.88
C ALA A 17 -5.77 -6.27 13.44
N ARG A 18 -6.91 -5.66 13.11
CA ARG A 18 -8.09 -6.36 12.56
C ARG A 18 -7.80 -6.90 11.17
N LEU A 19 -7.18 -6.08 10.31
CA LEU A 19 -6.82 -6.46 8.94
C LEU A 19 -5.87 -7.65 8.93
N ARG A 20 -4.77 -7.57 9.69
CA ARG A 20 -3.80 -8.67 9.82
C ARG A 20 -4.45 -9.96 10.29
N ARG A 21 -5.32 -9.88 11.31
CA ARG A 21 -6.03 -11.05 11.84
C ARG A 21 -6.90 -11.69 10.76
N GLY A 22 -7.69 -10.90 10.03
CA GLY A 22 -8.55 -11.41 8.97
C GLY A 22 -7.79 -12.14 7.85
N VAL A 23 -6.63 -11.62 7.44
CA VAL A 23 -5.78 -12.27 6.43
C VAL A 23 -5.21 -13.60 6.97
N LEU A 24 -4.66 -13.59 8.18
CA LEU A 24 -4.09 -14.80 8.79
C LEU A 24 -5.15 -15.88 9.03
N ASP A 25 -6.36 -15.50 9.49
CA ASP A 25 -7.47 -16.44 9.68
C ASP A 25 -7.92 -17.05 8.33
N ALA A 26 -7.94 -16.26 7.26
CA ALA A 26 -8.26 -16.75 5.91
C ALA A 26 -7.20 -17.73 5.39
N TRP A 27 -5.91 -17.46 5.63
CA TRP A 27 -4.83 -18.37 5.25
C TRP A 27 -4.82 -19.65 6.09
N ALA A 28 -5.08 -19.55 7.39
CA ALA A 28 -5.16 -20.70 8.29
C ALA A 28 -6.33 -21.63 7.92
N THR A 29 -7.45 -21.06 7.46
CA THR A 29 -8.64 -21.82 7.06
C THR A 29 -8.55 -22.37 5.63
N SER A 30 -7.76 -21.75 4.75
CA SER A 30 -7.59 -22.17 3.35
C SER A 30 -6.14 -22.06 2.88
N PRO A 31 -5.38 -23.17 2.87
CA PRO A 31 -4.03 -23.23 2.29
C PRO A 31 -3.99 -22.90 0.80
N ALA A 32 -5.09 -23.13 0.07
CA ALA A 32 -5.21 -22.72 -1.33
C ALA A 32 -5.23 -21.19 -1.45
N ARG A 33 -5.98 -20.50 -0.57
CA ARG A 33 -6.04 -19.04 -0.57
C ARG A 33 -4.68 -18.41 -0.26
N PHE A 34 -3.96 -18.97 0.71
CA PHE A 34 -2.58 -18.56 0.99
C PHE A 34 -1.69 -18.63 -0.26
N ARG A 35 -1.73 -19.75 -0.99
CA ARG A 35 -0.96 -19.92 -2.23
C ARG A 35 -1.39 -18.96 -3.34
N GLU A 36 -2.69 -18.68 -3.48
CA GLU A 36 -3.20 -17.71 -4.44
C GLU A 36 -2.68 -16.29 -4.15
N ASP A 37 -2.72 -15.85 -2.89
CA ASP A 37 -2.22 -14.53 -2.49
C ASP A 37 -0.69 -14.44 -2.66
N ALA A 38 0.06 -15.49 -2.29
CA ALA A 38 1.50 -15.57 -2.48
C ALA A 38 1.90 -15.53 -3.97
N ASN A 39 1.25 -16.32 -4.82
CA ASN A 39 1.50 -16.31 -6.27
C ASN A 39 1.18 -14.93 -6.87
N ALA A 40 0.10 -14.28 -6.41
CA ALA A 40 -0.25 -12.94 -6.89
C ALA A 40 0.81 -11.90 -6.49
N GLU A 41 1.41 -12.01 -5.30
CA GLU A 41 2.50 -11.13 -4.88
C GLU A 41 3.78 -11.42 -5.69
N GLU A 42 4.17 -12.69 -5.85
CA GLU A 42 5.33 -13.09 -6.65
C GLU A 42 5.20 -12.65 -8.12
N ASP A 43 4.04 -12.82 -8.75
CA ASP A 43 3.76 -12.35 -10.12
C ASP A 43 3.92 -10.82 -10.25
N LEU A 44 3.58 -10.07 -9.19
CA LEU A 44 3.70 -8.62 -9.18
C LEU A 44 5.15 -8.17 -9.01
N VAL A 45 5.92 -8.86 -8.16
CA VAL A 45 7.34 -8.57 -7.91
C VAL A 45 8.22 -9.00 -9.08
N LEU A 46 7.98 -10.19 -9.64
CA LEU A 46 8.75 -10.75 -10.76
C LEU A 46 8.29 -10.22 -12.13
N GLY A 47 7.06 -9.68 -12.22
CA GLY A 47 6.48 -9.12 -13.43
C GLY A 47 6.88 -7.68 -13.75
N GLY A 48 6.12 -7.04 -14.63
CA GLY A 48 6.42 -5.74 -15.28
C GLY A 48 6.39 -4.49 -14.39
N TYR A 49 6.48 -4.61 -13.06
CA TYR A 49 6.49 -3.48 -12.13
C TYR A 49 7.87 -2.91 -11.84
N ARG A 50 8.95 -3.64 -12.20
CA ARG A 50 10.34 -3.15 -12.05
C ARG A 50 10.54 -1.76 -12.70
N ASP A 51 9.86 -1.50 -13.80
CA ASP A 51 9.97 -0.22 -14.55
C ASP A 51 8.82 0.75 -14.27
N ARG A 52 7.90 0.42 -13.35
CA ARG A 52 6.69 1.22 -13.09
C ARG A 52 6.67 1.94 -11.76
N LEU A 53 7.60 1.67 -10.85
CA LEU A 53 7.63 2.27 -9.50
C LEU A 53 7.30 3.78 -9.50
N VAL A 54 8.01 4.56 -10.32
CA VAL A 54 7.82 6.03 -10.38
C VAL A 54 6.44 6.40 -10.92
N VAL A 55 5.94 5.67 -11.93
CA VAL A 55 4.63 5.90 -12.54
C VAL A 55 3.52 5.59 -11.54
N GLU A 56 3.61 4.46 -10.83
CA GLU A 56 2.61 4.05 -9.83
C GLU A 56 2.60 5.01 -8.63
N LEU A 57 3.77 5.46 -8.17
CA LEU A 57 3.85 6.50 -7.13
C LEU A 57 3.24 7.82 -7.58
N ALA A 58 3.43 8.20 -8.86
CA ALA A 58 2.81 9.39 -9.43
C ALA A 58 1.28 9.25 -9.56
N GLN A 59 0.79 8.09 -9.95
CA GLN A 59 -0.65 7.79 -9.99
C GLN A 59 -1.27 7.83 -8.60
N ASN A 60 -0.63 7.21 -7.60
CA ASN A 60 -1.09 7.26 -6.20
C ASN A 60 -1.16 8.71 -5.68
N ALA A 61 -0.18 9.55 -6.02
CA ALA A 61 -0.19 10.97 -5.68
C ALA A 61 -1.28 11.77 -6.41
N ALA A 62 -1.51 11.47 -7.70
CA ALA A 62 -2.57 12.09 -8.49
C ALA A 62 -3.96 11.72 -7.94
N ASP A 63 -4.19 10.45 -7.61
CA ASP A 63 -5.45 9.97 -7.02
C ASP A 63 -5.70 10.62 -5.65
N ALA A 64 -4.65 10.75 -4.83
CA ALA A 64 -4.76 11.45 -3.54
C ALA A 64 -5.11 12.94 -3.73
N ALA A 65 -4.51 13.62 -4.70
CA ALA A 65 -4.81 15.01 -5.02
C ALA A 65 -6.24 15.18 -5.56
N ALA A 66 -6.69 14.27 -6.43
CA ALA A 66 -8.05 14.24 -6.95
C ALA A 66 -9.08 14.07 -5.82
N ARG A 67 -8.84 13.15 -4.87
CA ARG A 67 -9.69 12.99 -3.68
C ARG A 67 -9.76 14.25 -2.81
N ALA A 68 -8.66 14.99 -2.70
CA ALA A 68 -8.61 16.25 -1.95
C ALA A 68 -9.16 17.46 -2.74
N GLY A 69 -9.41 17.33 -4.04
CA GLY A 69 -9.84 18.45 -4.88
C GLY A 69 -8.77 19.54 -5.06
N VAL A 70 -7.49 19.18 -4.97
CA VAL A 70 -6.35 20.12 -5.07
C VAL A 70 -5.43 19.77 -6.24
N PRO A 71 -4.64 20.73 -6.77
CA PRO A 71 -3.57 20.40 -7.71
C PRO A 71 -2.57 19.40 -7.12
N GLY A 72 -2.26 18.35 -7.88
CA GLY A 72 -1.29 17.33 -7.46
C GLY A 72 0.14 17.85 -7.49
N ARG A 73 0.84 17.71 -6.37
CA ARG A 73 2.30 17.89 -6.29
C ARG A 73 2.91 16.60 -5.76
N LEU A 74 3.91 16.10 -6.46
CA LEU A 74 4.75 14.98 -6.04
C LEU A 74 6.20 15.46 -5.96
N ARG A 75 6.87 15.14 -4.85
CA ARG A 75 8.31 15.26 -4.70
C ARG A 75 8.89 13.87 -4.46
N LEU A 76 9.83 13.48 -5.32
CA LEU A 76 10.65 12.29 -5.15
C LEU A 76 12.02 12.72 -4.60
N THR A 77 12.52 12.01 -3.60
CA THR A 77 13.86 12.22 -3.06
C THR A 77 14.48 10.86 -2.78
N LEU A 78 15.66 10.60 -3.35
CA LEU A 78 16.46 9.43 -3.04
C LEU A 78 17.69 9.91 -2.27
N ARG A 79 17.81 9.47 -1.01
CA ARG A 79 18.93 9.84 -0.14
C ARG A 79 19.26 8.66 0.77
N ASP A 80 20.54 8.35 0.91
CA ASP A 80 21.04 7.32 1.83
C ASP A 80 20.33 5.96 1.65
N GLY A 81 20.03 5.60 0.40
CA GLY A 81 19.35 4.34 0.04
C GLY A 81 17.82 4.36 0.20
N VAL A 82 17.21 5.51 0.49
CA VAL A 82 15.79 5.62 0.82
C VAL A 82 15.08 6.52 -0.18
N LEU A 83 14.10 5.96 -0.88
CA LEU A 83 13.20 6.70 -1.77
C LEU A 83 11.99 7.21 -0.97
N VAL A 84 11.83 8.53 -0.93
CA VAL A 84 10.67 9.21 -0.35
C VAL A 84 9.82 9.81 -1.46
N ALA A 85 8.54 9.44 -1.49
CA ALA A 85 7.53 10.01 -2.38
C ALA A 85 6.51 10.84 -1.57
N ALA A 86 6.72 12.15 -1.50
CA ALA A 86 5.86 13.06 -0.77
C ALA A 86 4.84 13.74 -1.69
N ASN A 87 3.56 13.76 -1.30
CA ASN A 87 2.50 14.43 -2.04
C ASN A 87 1.60 15.31 -1.16
N THR A 88 0.81 16.19 -1.79
CA THR A 88 -0.09 17.14 -1.11
C THR A 88 -1.56 16.72 -1.13
N GLY A 89 -1.84 15.46 -1.43
CA GLY A 89 -3.21 14.94 -1.57
C GLY A 89 -3.90 14.64 -0.24
N ALA A 90 -5.04 13.97 -0.33
CA ALA A 90 -5.82 13.54 0.82
C ALA A 90 -4.97 12.69 1.78
N PRO A 91 -5.12 12.85 3.11
CA PRO A 91 -4.41 12.06 4.09
C PRO A 91 -4.79 10.58 3.99
N LEU A 92 -3.88 9.70 4.44
CA LEU A 92 -4.15 8.28 4.56
C LEU A 92 -5.27 8.03 5.59
N ASP A 93 -6.23 7.20 5.24
CA ASP A 93 -7.32 6.75 6.10
C ASP A 93 -7.35 5.21 6.23
N ALA A 94 -8.21 4.69 7.09
CA ALA A 94 -8.30 3.25 7.35
C ALA A 94 -8.68 2.45 6.08
N THR A 95 -9.59 2.98 5.26
CA THR A 95 -10.00 2.38 3.97
C THR A 95 -8.83 2.30 2.99
N GLY A 96 -7.99 3.33 2.96
CA GLY A 96 -6.75 3.36 2.18
C GLY A 96 -5.78 2.28 2.65
N VAL A 97 -5.57 2.15 3.97
CA VAL A 97 -4.70 1.10 4.53
C VAL A 97 -5.20 -0.30 4.20
N GLU A 98 -6.51 -0.55 4.32
CA GLU A 98 -7.12 -1.82 3.91
C GLU A 98 -6.89 -2.11 2.42
N SER A 99 -7.07 -1.10 1.56
CA SER A 99 -6.85 -1.24 0.11
C SER A 99 -5.38 -1.49 -0.26
N LEU A 100 -4.44 -0.93 0.49
CA LEU A 100 -3.00 -1.17 0.31
C LEU A 100 -2.57 -2.55 0.83
N SER A 101 -3.31 -3.10 1.80
CA SER A 101 -2.97 -4.37 2.47
C SER A 101 -3.67 -5.59 1.88
N THR A 102 -4.59 -5.41 0.92
CA THR A 102 -5.38 -6.49 0.33
C THR A 102 -5.23 -6.49 -1.19
N LEU A 103 -4.37 -7.36 -1.70
CA LEU A 103 -4.14 -7.51 -3.14
C LEU A 103 -5.45 -7.93 -3.84
N ARG A 104 -5.87 -7.16 -4.85
CA ARG A 104 -7.02 -7.44 -5.74
C ARG A 104 -8.41 -7.55 -5.07
N ALA A 105 -8.54 -7.35 -3.75
CA ALA A 105 -9.84 -7.41 -3.06
C ALA A 105 -10.74 -6.20 -3.37
N SER A 106 -10.16 -5.08 -3.81
CA SER A 106 -10.92 -3.90 -4.22
C SER A 106 -11.29 -3.98 -5.70
N ALA A 107 -12.28 -4.83 -6.00
CA ALA A 107 -13.15 -4.59 -7.14
C ALA A 107 -13.97 -3.33 -6.80
N LYS A 108 -13.74 -2.23 -7.51
CA LYS A 108 -14.52 -1.01 -7.34
C LYS A 108 -16.01 -1.38 -7.48
N ARG A 109 -16.82 -1.07 -6.47
CA ARG A 109 -18.26 -0.93 -6.67
C ARG A 109 -18.43 0.28 -7.59
N ASP A 110 -18.86 0.04 -8.82
CA ASP A 110 -19.27 1.10 -9.74
C ASP A 110 -20.40 1.91 -9.10
N THR A 111 -20.07 3.01 -8.45
CA THR A 111 -21.03 4.09 -8.23
C THR A 111 -21.06 4.91 -9.52
N GLY A 112 -21.91 4.45 -10.44
CA GLY A 112 -23.01 5.16 -11.10
C GLY A 112 -22.92 6.63 -11.56
N ASP A 113 -21.79 7.33 -11.53
CA ASP A 113 -21.82 8.78 -11.78
C ASP A 113 -20.59 9.30 -12.53
N GLY A 114 -20.39 8.82 -13.76
CA GLY A 114 -19.90 9.56 -14.95
C GLY A 114 -18.60 10.39 -14.86
N ARG A 115 -17.90 10.38 -13.74
CA ARG A 115 -16.69 11.14 -13.47
C ARG A 115 -15.52 10.18 -13.61
N VAL A 116 -14.72 10.44 -14.66
CA VAL A 116 -13.39 9.91 -14.97
C VAL A 116 -13.03 8.68 -14.13
N ALA A 117 -13.14 7.49 -14.74
CA ALA A 117 -12.69 6.24 -14.13
C ALA A 117 -11.28 6.45 -13.55
N SER A 118 -11.16 6.41 -12.22
CA SER A 118 -9.86 6.40 -11.55
C SER A 118 -9.08 5.22 -12.11
N VAL A 119 -8.04 5.50 -12.89
CA VAL A 119 -7.27 4.50 -13.65
C VAL A 119 -6.50 3.53 -12.72
N GLY A 120 -6.44 3.82 -11.41
CA GLY A 120 -5.81 2.97 -10.41
C GLY A 120 -6.55 1.66 -10.17
N ARG A 121 -5.96 0.55 -10.64
CA ARG A 121 -6.31 -0.80 -10.17
C ARG A 121 -5.84 -0.91 -8.71
N PHE A 122 -6.78 -0.76 -7.77
CA PHE A 122 -6.54 -0.63 -6.33
C PHE A 122 -5.60 -1.72 -5.78
N GLY A 123 -4.63 -1.30 -4.94
CA GLY A 123 -3.68 -2.16 -4.23
C GLY A 123 -2.54 -2.72 -5.09
N VAL A 124 -2.76 -2.90 -6.40
CA VAL A 124 -1.75 -3.49 -7.31
C VAL A 124 -0.62 -2.49 -7.61
N GLY A 125 -0.94 -1.21 -7.80
CA GLY A 125 0.06 -0.18 -8.06
C GLY A 125 1.01 0.06 -6.89
N PHE A 126 0.53 -0.09 -5.65
CA PHE A 126 1.39 0.02 -4.48
C PHE A 126 2.36 -1.16 -4.37
N ALA A 127 1.99 -2.36 -4.82
CA ALA A 127 2.89 -3.53 -4.82
C ALA A 127 4.19 -3.29 -5.60
N ALA A 128 4.23 -2.31 -6.51
CA ALA A 128 5.45 -1.88 -7.20
C ALA A 128 6.60 -1.50 -6.25
N VAL A 129 6.30 -1.05 -5.02
CA VAL A 129 7.32 -0.71 -4.02
C VAL A 129 8.10 -1.94 -3.56
N LEU A 130 7.49 -3.14 -3.63
CA LEU A 130 8.14 -4.40 -3.24
C LEU A 130 9.29 -4.77 -4.19
N ALA A 131 9.35 -4.19 -5.39
CA ALA A 131 10.49 -4.35 -6.29
C ALA A 131 11.77 -3.67 -5.78
N VAL A 132 11.67 -2.77 -4.79
CA VAL A 132 12.81 -1.97 -4.28
C VAL A 132 12.94 -1.99 -2.75
N THR A 133 11.97 -2.52 -2.01
CA THR A 133 12.05 -2.62 -0.54
C THR A 133 11.13 -3.71 0.03
N ASP A 134 11.64 -4.44 1.01
CA ASP A 134 10.88 -5.39 1.85
C ASP A 134 10.19 -4.72 3.06
N GLU A 135 10.43 -3.42 3.27
CA GLU A 135 9.94 -2.67 4.42
C GLU A 135 9.32 -1.31 4.03
N PRO A 136 8.33 -1.27 3.11
CA PRO A 136 7.70 -0.03 2.70
C PRO A 136 6.89 0.60 3.85
N ALA A 137 6.75 1.92 3.82
CA ALA A 137 5.96 2.66 4.80
C ALA A 137 5.24 3.85 4.16
N VAL A 138 4.06 4.17 4.68
CA VAL A 138 3.31 5.38 4.35
C VAL A 138 3.10 6.16 5.64
N VAL A 139 3.56 7.41 5.66
CA VAL A 139 3.50 8.28 6.83
C VAL A 139 2.81 9.59 6.48
N GLY A 140 1.97 10.07 7.39
CA GLY A 140 1.27 11.33 7.29
C GLY A 140 1.18 12.04 8.63
N ARG A 141 0.49 13.18 8.64
CA ARG A 141 0.35 14.02 9.85
C ARG A 141 -0.37 13.32 11.01
N HIS A 142 -1.24 12.36 10.71
CA HIS A 142 -2.13 11.71 11.68
C HIS A 142 -1.70 10.27 12.03
N GLY A 143 -0.50 9.87 11.60
CA GLY A 143 0.03 8.53 11.79
C GLY A 143 0.57 7.92 10.49
N GLY A 144 0.98 6.67 10.57
CA GLY A 144 1.44 5.92 9.41
C GLY A 144 1.28 4.41 9.58
N VAL A 145 1.50 3.69 8.49
CA VAL A 145 1.53 2.23 8.44
C VAL A 145 2.83 1.81 7.77
N ARG A 146 3.38 0.68 8.22
CA ARG A 146 4.54 0.04 7.60
C ARG A 146 4.30 -1.44 7.43
N TRP A 147 4.94 -2.01 6.42
CA TRP A 147 5.06 -3.44 6.23
C TRP A 147 6.51 -3.84 6.52
N SER A 148 6.75 -5.06 6.95
CA SER A 148 8.11 -5.59 7.14
C SER A 148 8.11 -7.10 6.95
N LEU A 149 8.84 -7.55 5.94
CA LEU A 149 9.08 -8.97 5.71
C LEU A 149 9.83 -9.61 6.88
N ALA A 150 10.79 -8.90 7.47
CA ALA A 150 11.59 -9.40 8.58
C ALA A 150 10.72 -9.66 9.83
N GLU A 151 9.83 -8.73 10.17
CA GLU A 151 8.90 -8.94 11.29
C GLU A 151 7.86 -10.00 10.97
N ALA A 152 7.37 -10.08 9.73
CA ALA A 152 6.45 -11.14 9.32
C ALA A 152 7.07 -12.54 9.50
N ARG A 153 8.35 -12.71 9.14
CA ARG A 153 9.10 -13.96 9.35
C ARG A 153 9.27 -14.31 10.83
N ASN A 154 9.42 -13.33 11.70
CA ASN A 154 9.57 -13.55 13.15
C ASN A 154 8.25 -13.87 13.87
N LEU A 155 7.10 -13.75 13.19
CA LEU A 155 5.80 -14.13 13.72
C LEU A 155 5.47 -15.62 13.49
N ALA A 156 6.24 -16.31 12.64
CA ALA A 156 6.12 -17.73 12.35
C ALA A 156 6.99 -18.57 13.31
#